data_AF-A0A3S3RV46-F1
#
_entry.id   AF-A0A3S3RV46-F1
#
_cell.length_a   1.000
_cell.length_b   1.000
_cell.length_c   1.000
_cell.angle_alpha   90.00
_cell.angle_beta   90.00
_cell.angle_gamma   90.00
#
_symmetry.space_group_name_H-M   'P 1'
#
loop_
_entity.id
_entity.type
_entity.pdbx_description
1 polymer ?
#
loop_
_entity_poly.entity_id
_entity_poly.type
_entity_poly.pdbx_seq_one_letter_code
_entity_poly.pdbx_strand_id
1 'polypeptide(L)'
;MNKKPASLLLIITIASAILIGNIRSAEAVTTSQWYTKASSFEKIEKAAKKKNKPYIFFVYTDWCGYCKKMNKKYLTNAKIRQILSKHYRIKINPDNGEEEKAWPMKRASMGILISG
;
A
#
# COMPACT_ATOMS: atom_id res chain seq x y z
N MET A 1 -7.73 -57.40 1.97
CA MET A 1 -6.96 -56.23 2.48
C MET A 1 -7.47 -54.96 1.79
N ASN A 2 -8.60 -54.41 2.25
CA ASN A 2 -9.22 -53.22 1.66
C ASN A 2 -9.05 -52.04 2.62
N LYS A 3 -8.03 -51.21 2.41
CA LYS A 3 -7.89 -49.95 3.16
C LYS A 3 -9.07 -49.06 2.77
N LYS A 4 -9.93 -48.74 3.75
CA LYS A 4 -11.23 -48.09 3.57
C LYS A 4 -11.07 -46.77 2.78
N PRO A 5 -11.93 -46.48 1.79
CA PRO A 5 -11.84 -45.27 0.95
C PRO A 5 -11.93 -43.96 1.75
N ALA A 6 -12.52 -44.01 2.95
CA ALA A 6 -12.63 -42.86 3.85
C ALA A 6 -11.29 -42.26 4.28
N SER A 7 -10.23 -43.08 4.46
CA SER A 7 -8.91 -42.57 4.88
C SER A 7 -8.20 -41.86 3.72
N LEU A 8 -8.40 -42.33 2.49
CA LEU A 8 -7.86 -41.68 1.29
C LEU A 8 -8.55 -40.34 1.01
N LEU A 9 -9.87 -40.28 1.20
CA LEU A 9 -10.65 -39.05 1.07
C LEU A 9 -10.22 -37.98 2.09
N LEU A 10 -9.94 -38.37 3.34
CA LEU A 10 -9.47 -37.45 4.37
C LEU A 10 -8.11 -36.82 4.00
N ILE A 11 -7.17 -37.64 3.49
CA ILE A 11 -5.85 -37.16 3.08
C ILE A 11 -5.96 -36.19 1.88
N ILE A 12 -6.85 -36.48 0.92
CA ILE A 12 -7.08 -35.60 -0.24
C ILE A 12 -7.63 -34.24 0.20
N THR A 13 -8.58 -34.20 1.14
CA THR A 13 -9.13 -32.93 1.65
C THR A 13 -8.09 -32.09 2.39
N ILE A 14 -7.23 -32.71 3.21
CA ILE A 14 -6.15 -32.04 3.92
C ILE A 14 -5.09 -31.52 2.93
N ALA A 15 -4.71 -32.32 1.93
CA ALA A 15 -3.77 -31.90 0.89
C ALA A 15 -4.30 -30.71 0.07
N SER A 16 -5.60 -30.70 -0.23
CA SER A 16 -6.27 -29.61 -0.95
C SER A 16 -6.28 -28.31 -0.14
N ALA A 17 -6.54 -28.38 1.17
CA ALA A 17 -6.51 -27.22 2.07
C ALA A 17 -5.09 -26.61 2.19
N ILE A 18 -4.06 -27.46 2.22
CA ILE A 18 -2.65 -27.02 2.24
C ILE A 18 -2.27 -26.31 0.93
N LEU A 19 -2.77 -26.77 -0.21
CA LEU A 19 -2.52 -26.13 -1.50
C LEU A 19 -3.13 -24.72 -1.59
N ILE A 20 -4.35 -24.53 -1.06
CA ILE A 20 -5.06 -23.24 -1.09
C ILE A 20 -4.41 -22.21 -0.14
N GLY A 21 -3.87 -22.67 1.00
CA GLY A 21 -3.24 -21.78 2.00
C GLY A 21 -2.00 -21.03 1.53
N ASN A 22 -1.35 -21.47 0.44
CA ASN A 22 -0.10 -20.90 -0.07
C ASN A 22 -0.27 -19.84 -1.17
N ILE A 23 -1.51 -19.55 -1.61
CA ILE A 23 -1.76 -18.48 -2.59
C ILE A 23 -1.80 -17.13 -1.86
N ARG A 24 -0.64 -16.66 -1.39
CA ARG A 24 -0.47 -15.26 -0.99
C ARG A 24 -0.17 -14.43 -2.24
N SER A 25 -1.21 -14.03 -2.96
CA SER A 25 -1.05 -13.07 -4.07
C SER A 25 -0.50 -11.76 -3.52
N ALA A 26 0.62 -11.29 -4.08
CA ALA A 26 1.13 -9.95 -3.81
C ALA A 26 0.04 -8.92 -4.17
N GLU A 27 -0.43 -8.18 -3.18
CA GLU A 27 -1.57 -7.25 -3.33
C GLU A 27 -1.33 -6.25 -4.47
N ALA A 28 -2.26 -6.05 -5.41
CA ALA A 28 -2.03 -5.12 -6.51
C ALA A 28 -2.07 -3.66 -6.02
N VAL A 29 -1.21 -2.78 -6.57
CA VAL A 29 -1.29 -1.32 -6.26
C VAL A 29 -2.45 -0.70 -7.03
N THR A 30 -3.40 -0.12 -6.31
CA THR A 30 -4.62 0.49 -6.81
C THR A 30 -4.68 1.99 -6.49
N THR A 31 -5.59 2.72 -7.13
CA THR A 31 -5.82 4.15 -6.84
C THR A 31 -6.98 4.37 -5.87
N SER A 32 -7.64 3.31 -5.40
CA SER A 32 -8.86 3.39 -4.57
C SER A 32 -8.59 3.91 -3.15
N GLN A 33 -7.36 3.80 -2.66
CA GLN A 33 -7.01 4.06 -1.27
C GLN A 33 -5.84 5.03 -1.11
N TRP A 34 -5.67 5.49 0.14
CA TRP A 34 -4.46 6.17 0.60
C TRP A 34 -3.51 5.12 1.20
N TYR A 35 -2.27 5.12 0.75
CA TYR A 35 -1.21 4.33 1.36
C TYR A 35 -0.56 5.13 2.48
N THR A 36 -0.44 4.53 3.67
CA THR A 36 0.01 5.26 4.87
C THR A 36 1.35 4.80 5.41
N LYS A 37 1.90 3.71 4.86
CA LYS A 37 3.14 3.08 5.32
C LYS A 37 4.30 3.38 4.38
N ALA A 38 5.47 3.64 4.99
CA ALA A 38 6.72 3.86 4.26
C ALA A 38 7.07 2.65 3.37
N SER A 39 6.81 1.43 3.82
CA SER A 39 6.98 0.21 3.03
C SER A 39 6.17 0.15 1.72
N SER A 40 5.07 0.91 1.60
CA SER A 40 4.25 0.92 0.38
C SER A 40 4.85 1.78 -0.74
N PHE A 41 5.77 2.69 -0.41
CA PHE A 41 6.26 3.71 -1.34
C PHE A 41 6.94 3.14 -2.57
N GLU A 42 7.92 2.27 -2.39
CA GLU A 42 8.72 1.71 -3.47
C GLU A 42 7.84 0.99 -4.51
N LYS A 43 6.83 0.27 -4.01
CA LYS A 43 5.86 -0.43 -4.85
C LYS A 43 4.99 0.53 -5.66
N ILE A 44 4.56 1.64 -5.04
CA ILE A 44 3.75 2.67 -5.70
C ILE A 44 4.57 3.40 -6.76
N GLU A 45 5.84 3.69 -6.50
CA GLU A 45 6.72 4.34 -7.46
C GLU A 45 7.03 3.48 -8.66
N LYS A 46 7.32 2.20 -8.44
CA LYS A 46 7.45 1.23 -9.53
C LYS A 46 6.16 1.19 -10.36
N ALA A 47 4.99 1.18 -9.72
CA ALA A 47 3.70 1.20 -10.41
C ALA A 47 3.45 2.52 -11.19
N ALA A 48 3.78 3.66 -10.57
CA ALA A 48 3.67 4.99 -11.14
C ALA A 48 4.57 5.13 -12.38
N LYS A 49 5.85 4.75 -12.26
CA LYS A 49 6.82 4.75 -13.37
C LYS A 49 6.39 3.81 -14.50
N LYS A 50 6.01 2.56 -14.17
CA LYS A 50 5.57 1.56 -15.16
C LYS A 50 4.34 2.03 -15.95
N LYS A 51 3.42 2.75 -15.30
CA LYS A 51 2.19 3.25 -15.93
C LYS A 51 2.28 4.70 -16.41
N ASN A 52 3.47 5.30 -16.35
CA ASN A 52 3.70 6.72 -16.60
C ASN A 52 2.63 7.63 -15.97
N LYS A 53 2.31 7.37 -14.69
CA LYS A 53 1.22 8.02 -13.96
C LYS A 53 1.76 8.68 -12.70
N PRO A 54 1.51 9.97 -12.45
CA PRO A 54 1.95 10.63 -11.23
C PRO A 54 1.21 10.10 -10.00
N TYR A 55 1.85 10.25 -8.83
CA TYR A 55 1.27 9.98 -7.53
C TYR A 55 1.26 11.25 -6.67
N ILE A 56 0.36 11.29 -5.70
CA ILE A 56 0.15 12.41 -4.80
C ILE A 56 0.75 12.05 -3.46
N PHE A 57 1.61 12.92 -2.94
CA PHE A 57 2.25 12.73 -1.65
C PHE A 57 1.81 13.80 -0.66
N PHE A 58 1.31 13.37 0.50
CA PHE A 58 0.90 14.25 1.57
C PHE A 58 1.62 13.89 2.88
N VAL A 59 2.54 14.75 3.30
CA VAL A 59 3.19 14.64 4.61
C VAL A 59 2.38 15.41 5.64
N TYR A 60 2.14 14.81 6.79
CA TYR A 60 1.37 15.43 7.87
C TYR A 60 1.85 14.93 9.23
N THR A 61 1.44 15.60 10.30
CA THR A 61 1.52 15.09 11.67
C THR A 61 0.19 15.32 12.37
N ASP A 62 -0.05 14.60 13.47
CA ASP A 62 -1.33 14.69 14.20
C ASP A 62 -1.49 16.00 14.98
N TRP A 63 -0.40 16.71 15.27
CA TRP A 63 -0.42 18.03 15.90
C TRP A 63 -0.45 19.18 14.86
N CYS A 64 -0.23 18.89 13.57
CA CYS A 64 -0.21 19.92 12.51
C CYS A 64 -1.62 20.49 12.21
N GLY A 65 -1.89 21.69 12.70
CA GLY A 65 -3.18 22.39 12.49
C GLY A 65 -3.49 22.69 11.01
N TYR A 66 -2.50 23.08 10.22
CA TYR A 66 -2.67 23.32 8.78
C TYR A 66 -3.02 22.04 8.02
N CYS A 67 -2.39 20.92 8.37
CA CYS A 67 -2.65 19.61 7.78
C CYS A 67 -4.10 19.17 8.04
N LYS A 68 -4.61 19.41 9.27
CA LYS A 68 -6.02 19.18 9.61
C LYS A 68 -6.97 20.04 8.78
N LYS A 69 -6.68 21.34 8.65
CA LYS A 69 -7.47 22.27 7.81
C LYS A 69 -7.48 21.82 6.35
N MET A 70 -6.33 21.43 5.79
CA MET A 70 -6.22 20.92 4.42
C MET A 70 -7.06 19.65 4.23
N ASN A 71 -6.96 18.70 5.16
CA ASN A 71 -7.73 17.46 5.10
C ASN A 71 -9.24 17.74 5.12
N LYS A 72 -9.70 18.60 6.03
CA LYS A 72 -11.12 18.96 6.18
C LYS A 72 -11.65 19.78 5.00
N LYS A 73 -10.86 20.69 4.43
CA LYS A 73 -11.33 21.59 3.37
C LYS A 73 -11.21 20.99 1.97
N TYR A 74 -10.14 20.24 1.72
CA TYR A 74 -9.80 19.77 0.38
C TYR A 74 -9.87 18.26 0.24
N LEU A 75 -9.20 17.48 1.09
CA LEU A 75 -9.10 16.03 0.88
C LEU A 75 -10.41 15.26 1.11
N THR A 76 -11.35 15.84 1.85
CA THR A 76 -12.71 15.28 2.05
C THR A 76 -13.74 15.83 1.05
N ASN A 77 -13.43 16.91 0.33
CA ASN A 77 -14.31 17.49 -0.67
C ASN A 77 -14.58 16.48 -1.81
N ALA A 78 -15.84 16.28 -2.19
CA ALA A 78 -16.23 15.26 -3.17
C ALA A 78 -15.56 15.45 -4.55
N LYS A 79 -15.50 16.69 -5.05
CA LYS A 79 -14.89 17.00 -6.35
C LYS A 79 -13.39 16.72 -6.33
N ILE A 80 -12.72 17.11 -5.25
CA ILE A 80 -11.30 16.81 -5.05
C ILE A 80 -11.09 15.30 -4.93
N ARG A 81 -11.89 14.58 -4.14
CA ARG A 81 -11.80 13.11 -4.02
C ARG A 81 -11.93 12.40 -5.36
N GLN A 82 -12.78 12.88 -6.25
CA GLN A 82 -12.95 12.33 -7.61
C GLN A 82 -11.71 12.54 -8.49
N ILE A 83 -11.02 13.66 -8.33
CA ILE A 83 -9.75 13.91 -9.05
C ILE A 83 -8.65 13.02 -8.46
N LEU A 84 -8.58 12.98 -7.13
CA LEU A 84 -7.61 12.22 -6.36
C LEU A 84 -7.73 10.69 -6.63
N SER A 85 -8.93 10.14 -6.79
CA SER A 85 -9.15 8.69 -7.00
C SER A 85 -8.56 8.14 -8.30
N LYS A 86 -8.16 9.00 -9.23
CA LYS A 86 -7.49 8.62 -10.49
C LYS A 86 -5.97 8.41 -10.33
N HIS A 87 -5.43 8.80 -9.17
CA HIS A 87 -4.00 8.83 -8.86
C HIS A 87 -3.67 7.89 -7.72
N TYR A 88 -2.42 7.42 -7.71
CA TYR A 88 -1.87 6.80 -6.52
C TYR A 88 -1.69 7.87 -5.44
N ARG A 89 -2.00 7.56 -4.19
CA ARG A 89 -2.06 8.55 -3.11
C ARG A 89 -1.36 8.03 -1.88
N ILE A 90 -0.40 8.78 -1.38
CA ILE A 90 0.43 8.39 -0.25
C ILE A 90 0.36 9.47 0.81
N LYS A 91 0.20 9.05 2.06
CA LYS A 91 0.08 9.92 3.21
C LYS A 91 1.02 9.44 4.32
N ILE A 92 2.11 10.14 4.58
CA ILE A 92 3.09 9.76 5.61
C ILE A 92 2.99 10.67 6.82
N ASN A 93 2.99 10.08 8.01
CA ASN A 93 3.26 10.77 9.26
C ASN A 93 4.60 10.27 9.83
N PRO A 94 5.65 11.09 9.87
CA PRO A 94 6.95 10.69 10.41
C PRO A 94 6.90 10.37 11.92
N ASP A 95 5.89 10.84 12.65
CA ASP A 95 5.72 10.57 14.08
C ASP A 95 5.09 9.17 14.32
N ASN A 96 4.64 8.47 13.28
CA ASN A 96 3.95 7.17 13.40
C ASN A 96 4.89 5.96 13.54
N GLY A 97 6.21 6.16 13.48
CA GLY A 97 7.18 5.08 13.64
C GLY A 97 8.57 5.42 13.09
N GLU A 98 9.57 4.65 13.52
CA GLU A 98 10.96 4.83 13.07
C GLU A 98 11.12 4.59 11.56
N GLU A 99 10.33 3.70 10.96
CA GLU A 99 10.35 3.48 9.51
C GLU A 99 9.84 4.72 8.76
N GLU A 100 8.72 5.29 9.18
CA GLU A 100 8.17 6.52 8.62
C GLU A 100 9.11 7.72 8.82
N LYS A 101 9.79 7.81 9.97
CA LYS A 101 10.77 8.84 10.29
C LYS A 101 12.04 8.73 9.45
N ALA A 102 12.57 7.53 9.27
CA ALA A 102 13.81 7.27 8.53
C ALA A 102 13.64 7.25 7.00
N TRP A 103 12.39 7.15 6.52
CA TRP A 103 12.06 7.02 5.10
C TRP A 103 12.71 8.09 4.18
N PRO A 104 12.71 9.40 4.50
CA PRO A 104 13.33 10.40 3.64
C PRO A 104 14.82 10.15 3.40
N MET A 105 15.55 9.74 4.45
CA MET A 105 16.98 9.45 4.36
C MET A 105 17.25 8.21 3.52
N LYS A 106 16.47 7.13 3.74
CA LYS A 106 16.55 5.92 2.91
C LYS A 106 16.34 6.23 1.43
N ARG A 107 15.44 7.17 1.12
CA ARG A 107 15.16 7.60 -0.24
C ARG A 107 16.29 8.43 -0.84
N ALA A 108 16.89 9.32 -0.06
CA ALA A 108 18.06 10.10 -0.48
C ALA A 108 19.23 9.18 -0.84
N SER A 109 19.51 8.16 -0.02
CA SER A 109 20.56 7.17 -0.30
C SER A 109 20.30 6.31 -1.54
N MET A 110 19.03 6.15 -1.94
CA MET A 110 18.65 5.42 -3.15
C MET A 110 18.68 6.31 -4.42
N GLY A 111 19.08 7.59 -4.32
CA GLY A 111 19.18 8.50 -5.45
C GLY A 111 17.84 8.96 -6.05
N ILE A 112 16.72 8.76 -5.35
CA ILE A 112 15.35 9.01 -5.88
C ILE A 112 14.84 10.42 -5.54
N LEU A 113 15.72 11.38 -5.23
CA LEU A 113 15.32 12.75 -4.91
C LEU A 113 15.57 13.77 -6.04
N ILE A 114 16.18 13.36 -7.16
CA ILE A 114 16.58 14.33 -8.21
C ILE A 114 16.44 13.77 -9.65
N SER A 115 15.48 12.90 -9.89
CA SER A 115 15.07 12.53 -11.25
C SER A 115 13.66 13.04 -11.51
N GLY A 116 13.56 14.37 -11.63
CA GLY A 116 12.48 15.03 -12.36
C GLY A 116 12.72 14.91 -13.86
#